data_AF-A0A349VPD1-F1
#
_entry.id   AF-A0A349VPD1-F1
#
_cell.length_a   1.000
_cell.length_b   1.000
_cell.length_c   1.000
_cell.angle_alpha   90.00
_cell.angle_beta   90.00
_cell.angle_gamma   90.00
#
_symmetry.space_group_name_H-M   'P 1'
#
loop_
_entity.id
_entity.type
_entity.pdbx_description
1 polymer ?
#
loop_
_entity_poly.entity_id
_entity_poly.type
_entity_poly.pdbx_seq_one_letter_code
_entity_poly.pdbx_strand_id
1 'polypeptide(L)'
;MRVYNDVIVEKIVAKHLTAKDKLCRVIFVILAVLAIFLINFIPLLFGIIYLMLLTVSLSFGIGFLCYLMVSGIVKEYEYSVVNDEFSVDVISGKKRRSNLFSGSIREFDMIAKINDEMHPVSEFEKGALRAYCASGINKENEWYIAAKMETQKVLVIIEPDERFLTAFFRYNPRNTMYRPTSKPNSKPVAKQNIKSKKED
;
A
#
# COMPACT_ATOMS: atom_id res chain seq x y z
N MET A 1 -23.10 28.96 -16.70
CA MET A 1 -22.59 27.60 -16.44
C MET A 1 -21.70 27.65 -15.22
N ARG A 2 -22.04 26.96 -14.12
CA ARG A 2 -21.11 26.81 -12.98
C ARG A 2 -20.06 25.79 -13.41
N VAL A 3 -18.82 26.23 -13.58
CA VAL A 3 -17.68 25.31 -13.75
C VAL A 3 -17.54 24.57 -12.43
N TYR A 4 -17.99 23.32 -12.38
CA TYR A 4 -17.72 22.43 -11.26
C TYR A 4 -16.23 22.12 -11.35
N ASN A 5 -15.42 22.72 -10.46
CA ASN A 5 -14.01 22.36 -10.35
C ASN A 5 -13.96 20.99 -9.68
N ASP A 6 -13.99 19.92 -10.50
CA ASP A 6 -13.82 18.55 -10.04
C ASP A 6 -12.47 18.45 -9.30
N VAL A 7 -12.51 18.00 -8.05
CA VAL A 7 -11.32 17.80 -7.24
C VAL A 7 -10.80 16.41 -7.54
N ILE A 8 -9.69 16.31 -8.26
CA ILE A 8 -8.99 15.06 -8.51
C ILE A 8 -7.58 15.16 -7.94
N VAL A 9 -7.27 14.30 -6.97
CA VAL A 9 -5.96 14.23 -6.32
C VAL A 9 -5.54 12.76 -6.24
N GLU A 10 -4.35 12.45 -6.76
CA GLU A 10 -3.81 11.09 -6.77
C GLU A 10 -2.36 11.10 -6.29
N LYS A 11 -1.95 10.04 -5.58
CA LYS A 11 -0.58 9.85 -5.11
C LYS A 11 -0.28 8.37 -4.92
N ILE A 12 0.92 7.95 -5.32
CA ILE A 12 1.44 6.61 -5.05
C ILE A 12 2.53 6.72 -3.97
N VAL A 13 2.45 5.86 -2.96
CA VAL A 13 3.39 5.75 -1.84
C VAL A 13 3.95 4.34 -1.79
N ALA A 14 5.25 4.19 -2.02
CA ALA A 14 5.92 2.90 -1.90
C ALA A 14 6.13 2.54 -0.42
N LYS A 15 5.75 1.32 -0.03
CA LYS A 15 6.06 0.80 1.31
C LYS A 15 7.56 0.55 1.42
N HIS A 16 8.20 1.10 2.43
CA HIS A 16 9.58 0.74 2.72
C HIS A 16 9.64 -0.68 3.29
N LEU A 17 10.56 -1.49 2.74
CA LEU A 17 10.77 -2.87 3.18
C LEU A 17 11.36 -2.85 4.59
N THR A 18 10.58 -3.32 5.56
CA THR A 18 11.04 -3.45 6.94
C THR A 18 12.08 -4.57 7.06
N ALA A 19 12.85 -4.58 8.16
CA ALA A 19 13.79 -5.67 8.44
C ALA A 19 13.07 -7.03 8.48
N LYS A 20 11.84 -7.07 8.99
CA LYS A 20 10.99 -8.28 8.99
C LYS A 20 10.63 -8.72 7.58
N ASP A 21 10.27 -7.79 6.69
CA ASP A 21 9.96 -8.09 5.29
C ASP A 21 11.19 -8.65 4.55
N LYS A 22 12.37 -8.05 4.79
CA LYS A 22 13.64 -8.53 4.22
C LYS A 22 14.01 -9.91 4.76
N LEU A 23 13.88 -10.13 6.07
CA LEU A 23 14.14 -11.43 6.69
C LEU A 23 13.20 -12.50 6.16
N CYS A 24 11.90 -12.19 6.04
CA CYS A 24 10.91 -13.09 5.47
C CYS A 24 11.26 -13.50 4.04
N ARG A 25 11.68 -12.53 3.21
CA ARG A 25 12.19 -12.81 1.86
C ARG A 25 13.38 -13.77 1.87
N VAL A 26 14.37 -13.54 2.74
CA VAL A 26 15.55 -14.42 2.86
C VAL A 26 15.15 -15.82 3.30
N ILE A 27 14.26 -15.94 4.30
CA ILE A 27 13.77 -17.23 4.79
C ILE A 27 13.06 -18.02 3.67
N PHE A 28 12.18 -17.38 2.88
CA PHE A 28 11.53 -18.05 1.76
C PHE A 28 12.50 -18.57 0.71
N VAL A 29 13.56 -17.81 0.42
CA VAL A 29 14.60 -18.25 -0.53
C VAL A 29 15.39 -19.43 0.03
N ILE A 30 15.81 -19.36 1.30
CA ILE A 30 16.55 -20.46 1.95
C ILE A 30 15.70 -21.74 1.98
N LEU A 31 14.43 -21.63 2.37
CA LEU A 31 13.51 -22.78 2.41
C LEU A 31 13.30 -23.38 1.01
N ALA A 32 13.18 -22.56 -0.02
CA ALA A 32 13.05 -23.04 -1.40
C ALA A 32 14.30 -23.77 -1.87
N VAL A 33 15.50 -23.23 -1.61
CA VAL A 33 16.77 -23.87 -1.95
C VAL A 33 16.93 -25.19 -1.22
N LEU A 34 16.62 -25.24 0.07
CA LEU A 34 16.69 -26.46 0.88
C LEU A 34 15.70 -27.52 0.36
N ALA A 35 14.46 -27.13 0.03
CA ALA A 35 13.46 -28.04 -0.52
C ALA A 35 13.90 -28.62 -1.87
N ILE A 36 14.43 -27.79 -2.78
CA ILE A 36 14.97 -28.22 -4.07
C ILE A 36 16.14 -29.18 -3.85
N PHE A 37 17.05 -28.87 -2.93
CA PHE A 37 18.17 -29.74 -2.61
C PHE A 37 17.71 -31.12 -2.12
N LEU A 38 16.82 -31.16 -1.11
CA LEU A 38 16.30 -32.41 -0.55
C LEU A 38 15.55 -33.26 -1.57
N ILE A 39 14.71 -32.64 -2.40
CA ILE A 39 13.94 -33.34 -3.44
C ILE A 39 14.84 -34.00 -4.48
N ASN A 40 15.95 -33.36 -4.87
CA ASN A 40 16.88 -33.93 -5.85
C ASN A 40 17.92 -34.87 -5.21
N PHE A 41 18.20 -34.74 -3.92
CA PHE A 41 19.16 -35.57 -3.22
C PHE A 41 18.69 -37.03 -3.08
N ILE A 42 17.39 -37.26 -2.84
CA ILE A 42 16.81 -38.60 -2.69
C ILE A 42 17.03 -39.49 -3.93
N PRO A 43 16.58 -39.12 -5.16
CA PRO A 43 16.78 -39.98 -6.33
C PRO A 43 18.26 -40.13 -6.71
N LEU A 44 19.12 -39.15 -6.40
CA LEU A 44 20.56 -39.24 -6.62
C LEU A 44 21.19 -40.32 -5.73
N LEU A 45 20.81 -40.38 -4.45
CA LEU A 45 21.36 -41.34 -3.49
C LEU A 45 20.99 -42.79 -3.81
N PHE A 46 19.79 -43.02 -4.36
CA PHE A 46 19.31 -44.34 -4.76
C PHE A 46 19.57 -44.70 -6.24
N GLY A 47 20.21 -43.80 -7.02
CA GLY A 47 20.52 -44.04 -8.43
C GLY A 47 19.30 -44.14 -9.35
N ILE A 48 18.16 -43.56 -8.97
CA ILE A 48 16.88 -43.73 -9.69
C ILE A 48 16.75 -42.68 -10.80
N ILE A 49 17.42 -42.92 -11.93
CA ILE A 49 17.53 -41.95 -13.04
C ILE A 49 16.16 -41.49 -13.60
N TYR A 50 15.17 -42.39 -13.63
CA TYR A 50 13.84 -42.10 -14.19
C TYR A 50 13.03 -41.07 -13.37
N LEU A 51 13.31 -40.96 -12.07
CA LEU A 51 12.67 -39.96 -11.19
C LEU A 51 13.31 -38.57 -11.33
N MET A 52 14.50 -38.47 -11.92
CA MET A 52 15.25 -37.21 -12.01
C MET A 52 14.49 -36.17 -12.84
N LEU A 53 13.81 -36.58 -13.92
CA LEU A 53 13.00 -35.66 -14.72
C LEU A 53 11.84 -35.06 -13.91
N LEU A 54 11.20 -35.88 -13.07
CA LEU A 54 10.10 -35.46 -12.21
C LEU A 54 10.58 -34.48 -11.12
N THR A 55 11.70 -34.78 -10.45
CA THR A 55 12.23 -33.91 -9.39
C THR A 55 12.75 -32.58 -9.92
N VAL A 56 13.34 -32.57 -11.12
CA VAL A 56 13.73 -31.33 -11.81
C VAL A 56 12.49 -30.48 -12.13
N SER A 57 11.44 -31.07 -12.70
CA SER A 57 10.17 -30.36 -12.97
C SER A 57 9.56 -29.77 -11.68
N LEU A 58 9.55 -30.55 -10.60
CA LEU A 58 9.06 -30.08 -9.29
C LEU A 58 9.92 -28.93 -8.73
N SER A 59 11.22 -28.95 -8.98
CA SER A 59 12.14 -27.88 -8.58
C SER A 59 11.83 -26.56 -9.27
N PHE A 60 11.50 -26.59 -10.56
CA PHE A 60 11.01 -25.41 -11.28
C PHE A 60 9.70 -24.89 -10.67
N GLY A 61 8.78 -25.79 -10.31
CA GLY A 61 7.53 -25.43 -9.62
C GLY A 61 7.78 -24.71 -8.29
N ILE A 62 8.71 -25.23 -7.47
CA ILE A 62 9.09 -24.62 -6.18
C ILE A 62 9.75 -23.25 -6.39
N GLY A 63 10.66 -23.14 -7.36
CA GLY A 63 11.29 -21.87 -7.72
C GLY A 63 10.27 -20.82 -8.15
N PHE A 64 9.30 -21.21 -8.98
CA PHE A 64 8.22 -20.34 -9.42
C PHE A 64 7.32 -19.91 -8.25
N LEU A 65 6.96 -20.84 -7.35
CA LEU A 65 6.15 -20.52 -6.18
C LEU A 65 6.89 -19.55 -5.24
N CYS A 66 8.18 -19.77 -5.00
CA CYS A 66 9.02 -18.86 -4.22
C CYS A 66 9.04 -17.45 -4.83
N TYR A 67 9.18 -17.35 -6.15
CA TYR A 67 9.13 -16.07 -6.87
C TYR A 67 7.79 -15.34 -6.68
N LEU A 68 6.66 -16.05 -6.74
CA LEU A 68 5.34 -15.45 -6.50
C LEU A 68 5.21 -14.93 -5.06
N MET A 69 5.69 -15.68 -4.06
CA MET A 69 5.63 -15.23 -2.66
C MET A 69 6.53 -14.01 -2.40
N VAL A 70 7.76 -14.03 -2.92
CA VAL A 70 8.74 -12.95 -2.74
C VAL A 70 8.29 -11.65 -3.43
N SER A 71 7.69 -11.76 -4.62
CA SER A 71 7.18 -10.59 -5.35
C SER A 71 5.99 -9.94 -4.63
N GLY A 72 5.15 -10.71 -3.93
CA GLY A 72 4.03 -10.18 -3.14
C GLY A 72 4.43 -9.35 -1.90
N ILE A 73 5.69 -9.41 -1.48
CA ILE A 73 6.20 -8.63 -0.33
C ILE A 73 6.34 -7.13 -0.68
N VAL A 74 6.63 -6.81 -1.95
CA VAL A 74 6.72 -5.42 -2.40
C VAL A 74 5.31 -4.86 -2.52
N LYS A 75 5.00 -3.83 -1.75
CA LYS A 75 3.70 -3.17 -1.74
C LYS A 75 3.86 -1.69 -2.01
N GLU A 76 3.00 -1.19 -2.86
CA GLU A 76 2.82 0.23 -3.16
C GLU A 76 1.35 0.57 -2.88
N TYR A 77 1.09 1.75 -2.33
CA TYR A 77 -0.26 2.20 -2.00
C TYR A 77 -0.60 3.38 -2.90
N GLU A 78 -1.74 3.31 -3.56
CA GLU A 78 -2.26 4.39 -4.41
C GLU A 78 -3.46 5.01 -3.71
N TYR A 79 -3.38 6.32 -3.49
CA TYR A 79 -4.46 7.12 -2.92
C TYR A 79 -5.12 7.88 -4.05
N SER A 80 -6.44 7.89 -4.07
CA SER A 80 -7.20 8.76 -4.98
C SER A 80 -8.33 9.46 -4.23
N VAL A 81 -8.49 10.75 -4.52
CA VAL A 81 -9.67 11.53 -4.18
C VAL A 81 -10.30 11.98 -5.48
N VAL A 82 -11.57 11.61 -5.66
CA VAL A 82 -12.39 12.07 -6.78
C VAL A 82 -13.63 12.69 -6.18
N ASN A 83 -13.72 14.01 -6.26
CA ASN A 83 -14.74 14.79 -5.56
C ASN A 83 -14.73 14.49 -4.05
N ASP A 84 -15.80 13.94 -3.51
CA ASP A 84 -15.92 13.58 -2.10
C ASP A 84 -15.63 12.10 -1.80
N GLU A 85 -15.26 11.30 -2.80
CA GLU A 85 -14.88 9.90 -2.61
C GLU A 85 -13.37 9.78 -2.45
N PHE A 86 -12.95 9.07 -1.40
CA PHE A 86 -11.55 8.73 -1.15
C PHE A 86 -11.39 7.22 -1.19
N SER A 87 -10.40 6.77 -1.97
CA SER A 87 -10.05 5.35 -2.05
C SER A 87 -8.55 5.12 -1.91
N VAL A 88 -8.22 3.95 -1.36
CA VAL A 88 -6.86 3.46 -1.20
C VAL A 88 -6.75 2.09 -1.82
N ASP A 89 -5.92 1.97 -2.85
CA ASP A 89 -5.60 0.71 -3.49
C ASP A 89 -4.20 0.26 -3.08
N VAL A 90 -4.00 -1.05 -2.93
CA VAL A 90 -2.67 -1.64 -2.83
C VAL A 90 -2.28 -2.30 -4.13
N ILE A 91 -1.08 -1.98 -4.59
CA ILE A 91 -0.40 -2.61 -5.71
C ILE A 91 0.68 -3.52 -5.12
N SER A 92 0.47 -4.83 -5.22
CA SER A 92 1.41 -5.85 -4.79
C SER A 92 2.25 -6.35 -5.97
N GLY A 93 3.57 -6.40 -5.78
CA GLY A 93 4.51 -6.93 -6.77
C GLY A 93 4.47 -6.21 -8.12
N LYS A 94 4.06 -4.93 -8.15
CA LYS A 94 3.89 -4.10 -9.36
C LYS A 94 2.91 -4.68 -10.41
N LYS A 95 2.01 -5.58 -10.00
CA LYS A 95 1.09 -6.27 -10.93
C LYS A 95 -0.33 -6.37 -10.40
N ARG A 96 -0.49 -6.80 -9.15
CA ARG A 96 -1.81 -7.06 -8.58
C ARG A 96 -2.31 -5.83 -7.84
N ARG A 97 -3.38 -5.20 -8.34
CA ARG A 97 -4.09 -4.11 -7.67
C ARG A 97 -5.29 -4.66 -6.91
N SER A 98 -5.46 -4.28 -5.65
CA SER A 98 -6.65 -4.61 -4.84
C SER A 98 -7.06 -3.41 -4.00
N ASN A 99 -8.35 -3.09 -4.00
CA ASN A 99 -8.88 -2.00 -3.18
C ASN A 99 -8.85 -2.38 -1.70
N LEU A 100 -8.23 -1.54 -0.88
CA LEU A 100 -8.17 -1.72 0.58
C LEU A 100 -9.31 -0.96 1.28
N PHE A 101 -9.67 0.20 0.75
CA PHE A 101 -10.67 1.07 1.33
C PHE A 101 -11.25 1.98 0.25
N SER A 102 -12.57 2.19 0.28
CA SER A 102 -13.24 3.24 -0.49
C SER A 102 -14.38 3.80 0.36
N GLY A 103 -14.48 5.12 0.48
CA GLY A 103 -15.56 5.73 1.25
C GLY A 103 -15.69 7.23 1.00
N SER A 104 -16.86 7.77 1.34
CA SER A 104 -17.09 9.21 1.26
C SER A 104 -16.36 9.93 2.40
N ILE A 105 -15.59 10.95 2.05
CA ILE A 105 -14.85 11.80 3.00
C ILE A 105 -15.79 12.44 4.03
N ARG A 106 -17.06 12.68 3.65
CA ARG A 106 -18.09 13.27 4.51
C ARG A 106 -18.47 12.36 5.68
N GLU A 107 -18.29 11.05 5.52
CA GLU A 107 -18.67 10.04 6.49
C GLU A 107 -17.52 9.64 7.41
N PHE A 108 -16.33 10.24 7.22
CA PHE A 108 -15.18 9.97 8.10
C PHE A 108 -15.40 10.61 9.47
N ASP A 109 -15.17 9.81 10.51
CA ASP A 109 -15.35 10.19 11.91
C ASP A 109 -14.24 11.14 12.37
N MET A 110 -12.99 10.89 11.94
CA MET A 110 -11.83 11.70 12.32
C MET A 110 -10.70 11.57 11.30
N ILE A 111 -10.04 12.68 10.99
CA ILE A 111 -8.84 12.77 10.17
C ILE A 111 -7.82 13.64 10.90
N ALA A 112 -6.78 13.04 11.47
CA ALA A 112 -5.78 13.76 12.25
C ALA A 112 -4.38 13.12 12.10
N LYS A 113 -3.35 13.82 12.55
CA LYS A 113 -1.99 13.29 12.60
C LYS A 113 -1.89 12.17 13.63
N ILE A 114 -1.06 11.16 13.36
CA ILE A 114 -0.90 10.02 14.28
C ILE A 114 -0.28 10.42 15.63
N ASN A 115 0.53 11.47 15.64
CA ASN A 115 1.19 12.02 16.83
C ASN A 115 0.43 13.22 17.43
N ASP A 116 -0.84 13.41 17.07
CA ASP A 116 -1.67 14.46 17.68
C ASP A 116 -2.06 14.06 19.11
N GLU A 117 -1.58 14.81 20.10
CA GLU A 117 -1.87 14.56 21.52
C GLU A 117 -3.33 14.86 21.88
N MET A 118 -4.00 15.77 21.17
CA MET A 118 -5.43 16.07 21.42
C MET A 118 -6.36 15.01 20.86
N HIS A 119 -5.92 14.30 19.82
CA HIS A 119 -6.70 13.31 19.11
C HIS A 119 -5.89 12.01 18.96
N PRO A 120 -5.71 11.27 20.06
CA PRO A 120 -4.87 10.09 20.04
C PRO A 120 -5.54 8.98 19.23
N VAL A 121 -4.77 8.38 18.31
CA VAL A 121 -5.23 7.28 17.45
C VAL A 121 -5.80 6.09 18.25
N SER A 122 -5.36 5.90 19.49
CA SER A 122 -5.80 4.82 20.38
C SER A 122 -7.29 4.88 20.77
N GLU A 123 -7.92 6.06 20.70
CA GLU A 123 -9.36 6.20 20.92
C GLU A 123 -10.17 5.54 19.82
N PHE A 124 -9.65 5.56 18.59
CA PHE A 124 -10.32 5.04 17.40
C PHE A 124 -9.85 3.63 17.03
N GLU A 125 -8.74 3.16 17.60
CA GLU A 125 -8.17 1.84 17.32
C GLU A 125 -8.97 0.67 17.93
N LYS A 126 -9.66 0.89 19.05
CA LYS A 126 -10.38 -0.17 19.76
C LYS A 126 -11.50 -0.77 18.91
N GLY A 127 -11.31 -2.03 18.50
CA GLY A 127 -12.26 -2.77 17.67
C GLY A 127 -12.30 -2.35 16.21
N ALA A 128 -11.33 -1.56 15.76
CA ALA A 128 -11.22 -1.13 14.38
C ALA A 128 -10.32 -2.06 13.56
N LEU A 129 -10.72 -2.33 12.32
CA LEU A 129 -9.85 -2.97 11.34
C LEU A 129 -8.77 -1.97 10.90
N ARG A 130 -7.51 -2.27 11.21
CA ARG A 130 -6.38 -1.39 10.91
C ARG A 130 -5.79 -1.67 9.54
N ALA A 131 -5.78 -0.65 8.67
CA ALA A 131 -5.11 -0.67 7.38
C ALA A 131 -3.92 0.30 7.43
N TYR A 132 -2.69 -0.23 7.39
CA TYR A 132 -1.48 0.60 7.35
C TYR A 132 -1.02 0.76 5.90
N CYS A 133 -1.20 1.96 5.37
CA CYS A 133 -0.99 2.29 3.96
C CYS A 133 0.10 3.37 3.77
N ALA A 134 0.95 3.62 4.77
CA ALA A 134 2.04 4.61 4.70
C ALA A 134 3.38 4.00 4.26
N SER A 135 4.36 4.86 3.94
CA SER A 135 5.72 4.40 3.59
C SER A 135 6.43 3.73 4.77
N GLY A 136 6.13 4.19 6.00
CA GLY A 136 6.77 3.77 7.25
C GLY A 136 8.14 4.39 7.50
N ILE A 137 8.59 5.33 6.66
CA ILE A 137 9.85 6.07 6.85
C ILE A 137 9.61 7.33 7.67
N ASN A 138 8.63 8.14 7.25
CA ASN A 138 8.36 9.43 7.86
C ASN A 138 7.11 9.39 8.73
N LYS A 139 7.27 8.91 9.96
CA LYS A 139 6.18 8.79 10.94
C LYS A 139 5.55 10.13 11.34
N GLU A 140 6.28 11.24 11.17
CA GLU A 140 5.79 12.58 11.52
C GLU A 140 4.73 13.11 10.53
N ASN A 141 4.75 12.59 9.30
CA ASN A 141 3.79 12.92 8.25
C ASN A 141 2.68 11.87 8.10
N GLU A 142 2.58 10.93 9.04
CA GLU A 142 1.49 9.95 9.06
C GLU A 142 0.22 10.55 9.64
N TRP A 143 -0.86 10.38 8.91
CA TRP A 143 -2.21 10.74 9.32
C TRP A 143 -3.05 9.47 9.43
N TYR A 144 -4.04 9.49 10.31
CA TYR A 144 -5.03 8.43 10.39
C TYR A 144 -6.40 8.96 9.96
N ILE A 145 -7.17 8.07 9.34
CA ILE A 145 -8.57 8.26 9.01
C ILE A 145 -9.34 7.20 9.78
N ALA A 146 -10.20 7.65 10.69
CA ALA A 146 -11.19 6.80 11.34
C ALA A 146 -12.51 6.92 10.57
N ALA A 147 -13.06 5.78 10.15
CA ALA A 147 -14.33 5.72 9.48
C ALA A 147 -15.13 4.51 9.96
N LYS A 148 -16.45 4.57 9.86
CA LYS A 148 -17.34 3.44 10.14
C LYS A 148 -17.89 2.90 8.82
N MET A 149 -17.56 1.65 8.50
CA MET A 149 -18.09 0.94 7.35
C MET A 149 -19.10 -0.11 7.80
N GLU A 150 -20.38 0.08 7.45
CA GLU A 150 -21.53 -0.80 7.73
C GLU A 150 -21.61 -1.31 9.18
N THR A 151 -20.81 -2.32 9.52
CA THR A 151 -20.81 -3.03 10.81
C THR A 151 -19.49 -2.93 11.58
N GLN A 152 -18.43 -2.39 10.99
CA GLN A 152 -17.09 -2.32 11.59
C GLN A 152 -16.47 -0.92 11.51
N LYS A 153 -15.69 -0.59 12.54
CA LYS A 153 -14.81 0.59 12.50
C LYS A 153 -13.59 0.24 11.67
N VAL A 154 -13.10 1.19 10.88
CA VAL A 154 -11.90 1.05 10.06
C VAL A 154 -10.98 2.22 10.40
N LEU A 155 -9.70 1.89 10.60
CA LEU A 155 -8.65 2.85 10.88
C LEU A 155 -7.60 2.75 9.77
N VAL A 156 -7.54 3.73 8.89
CA VAL A 156 -6.59 3.77 7.77
C VAL A 156 -5.47 4.75 8.10
N ILE A 157 -4.22 4.29 8.07
CA ILE A 157 -3.04 5.15 8.27
C ILE A 157 -2.42 5.43 6.91
N ILE A 158 -2.26 6.72 6.58
CA ILE A 158 -1.80 7.22 5.29
C ILE A 158 -0.74 8.30 5.46
N GLU A 159 -0.01 8.59 4.39
CA GLU A 159 0.94 9.70 4.33
C GLU A 159 0.47 10.73 3.28
N PRO A 160 -0.58 11.53 3.57
CA PRO A 160 -1.15 12.47 2.61
C PRO A 160 -0.21 13.63 2.32
N ASP A 161 -0.35 14.25 1.16
CA ASP A 161 0.24 15.57 0.89
C ASP A 161 -0.76 16.69 1.23
N GLU A 162 -0.34 17.95 1.11
CA GLU A 162 -1.21 19.10 1.37
C GLU A 162 -2.45 19.16 0.47
N ARG A 163 -2.40 18.57 -0.73
CA ARG A 163 -3.55 18.53 -1.65
C ARG A 163 -4.63 17.61 -1.12
N PHE A 164 -4.26 16.43 -0.60
CA PHE A 164 -5.19 15.53 0.09
C PHE A 164 -5.78 16.19 1.33
N LEU A 165 -4.95 16.80 2.18
CA LEU A 165 -5.43 17.48 3.40
C LEU A 165 -6.39 18.63 3.08
N THR A 166 -6.11 19.40 2.02
CA THR A 166 -7.00 20.46 1.54
C THR A 166 -8.32 19.89 1.02
N ALA A 167 -8.29 18.75 0.33
CA ALA A 167 -9.50 18.07 -0.14
C ALA A 167 -10.32 17.53 1.03
N PHE A 168 -9.68 16.85 2.00
CA PHE A 168 -10.33 16.37 3.22
C PHE A 168 -11.00 17.50 4.00
N PHE A 169 -10.27 18.61 4.22
CA PHE A 169 -10.81 19.77 4.89
C PHE A 169 -11.97 20.42 4.12
N ARG A 170 -11.94 20.41 2.77
CA ARG A 170 -13.03 20.94 1.94
C ARG A 170 -14.32 20.15 2.11
N TYR A 171 -14.26 18.83 2.15
CA TYR A 171 -15.45 17.96 2.20
C TYR A 171 -15.90 17.65 3.63
N ASN A 172 -14.98 17.63 4.59
CA ASN A 172 -15.27 17.35 6.00
C ASN A 172 -14.44 18.23 6.96
N PRO A 173 -14.72 19.55 7.04
CA PRO A 173 -13.92 20.48 7.85
C PRO A 173 -14.04 20.25 9.35
N ARG A 174 -15.13 19.64 9.83
CA ARG A 174 -15.37 19.45 11.27
C ARG A 174 -14.51 18.32 11.86
N ASN A 175 -14.31 17.27 11.09
CA ASN A 175 -13.59 16.08 11.53
C ASN A 175 -12.15 16.03 11.00
N THR A 176 -11.73 17.03 10.22
CA THR A 176 -10.35 17.14 9.72
C THR A 176 -9.56 18.13 10.55
N MET A 177 -8.62 17.62 11.35
CA MET A 177 -7.72 18.42 12.19
C MET A 177 -6.52 18.95 11.39
N TYR A 178 -6.84 19.60 10.26
CA TYR A 178 -5.88 20.26 9.40
C TYR A 178 -6.11 21.77 9.43
N ARG A 179 -5.07 22.52 9.76
CA ARG A 179 -5.07 23.98 9.65
C ARG A 179 -4.32 24.35 8.37
N PRO A 180 -5.01 24.80 7.29
CA PRO A 180 -4.33 25.15 6.05
C PRO A 180 -3.35 26.31 6.27
N THR A 181 -2.06 26.03 6.14
CA THR A 181 -0.99 27.03 6.20
C THR A 181 -0.85 27.67 4.83
N SER A 182 -1.65 28.70 4.57
CA SER A 182 -1.73 29.47 3.31
C SER A 182 -2.28 28.69 2.09
N LYS A 183 -2.93 29.41 1.16
CA LYS A 183 -3.64 28.82 0.01
C LYS A 183 -2.68 27.97 -0.85
N PRO A 184 -3.10 26.78 -1.32
CA PRO A 184 -2.33 26.01 -2.30
C PRO A 184 -2.16 26.87 -3.55
N ASN A 185 -0.91 27.06 -3.96
CA ASN A 185 -0.56 27.80 -5.17
C ASN A 185 -1.19 27.08 -6.37
N SER A 186 -2.21 27.68 -6.97
CA SER A 186 -2.94 27.17 -8.13
C SER A 186 -2.09 27.28 -9.40
N LYS A 187 -0.94 26.62 -9.44
CA LYS A 187 -0.20 26.42 -10.68
C LYS A 187 -0.57 25.04 -11.24
N PRO A 188 -1.11 24.97 -12.48
CA PRO A 188 -1.41 23.70 -13.09
C PRO A 188 -0.11 22.92 -13.29
N VAL A 189 -0.06 21.69 -12.79
CA VAL A 189 1.01 20.74 -13.08
C VAL A 189 0.88 20.37 -14.56
N ALA A 190 1.59 21.14 -15.39
CA ALA A 190 1.74 20.85 -16.81
C ALA A 190 2.39 19.47 -16.96
N LYS A 191 1.75 18.65 -17.79
CA LYS A 191 2.20 17.36 -18.31
C LYS A 191 3.72 17.34 -18.55
N GLN A 192 4.47 16.69 -17.69
CA GLN A 192 5.85 16.26 -17.97
C GLN A 192 6.08 14.88 -17.35
N ASN A 193 5.72 13.84 -18.10
CA ASN A 193 6.63 12.73 -18.43
C ASN A 193 5.91 11.70 -19.30
N ILE A 194 5.72 12.08 -20.57
CA ILE A 194 5.67 11.13 -21.69
C ILE A 194 6.74 11.61 -22.66
N LYS A 195 8.01 11.27 -22.41
CA LYS A 195 9.11 11.13 -23.38
C LYS A 195 10.44 10.85 -22.65
N SER A 196 10.69 9.58 -22.37
CA SER A 196 12.04 9.01 -22.44
C SER A 196 11.92 7.52 -22.76
N LYS A 197 11.40 7.25 -23.96
CA LYS A 197 11.65 6.02 -24.70
C LYS A 197 11.70 6.37 -26.18
N LYS A 198 12.88 6.77 -26.64
CA LYS A 198 13.42 6.65 -28.01
C LYS A 198 14.79 7.35 -28.05
N GLU A 199 15.78 6.66 -28.62
CA GLU A 199 17.18 7.05 -28.89
C GLU A 199 18.01 7.16 -27.60
N ASP A 200 18.99 6.30 -27.31
CA ASP A 200 19.97 5.60 -28.14
C ASP A 200 20.11 4.09 -27.83
#